data_AF-A0A3D3LXN4-F1
#
_entry.id   AF-A0A3D3LXN4-F1
#
_cell.length_a   1.000
_cell.length_b   1.000
_cell.length_c   1.000
_cell.angle_alpha   90.00
_cell.angle_beta   90.00
_cell.angle_gamma   90.00
#
_symmetry.space_group_name_H-M   'P 1'
#
loop_
_entity.id
_entity.type
_entity.pdbx_description
1 polymer ?
#
loop_
_entity_poly.entity_id
_entity_poly.type
_entity_poly.pdbx_seq_one_letter_code
_entity_poly.pdbx_strand_id
1 'polypeptide(L)'
;LLYDRNLSDAFRKKSVQIEKLLDESFHHAEYYELRFKYTSKLNGYLSDKVNIPDYQKEIDEFIEEFIVIIFHLYHRLLVTQNIVNVSFNLRFYDSVFEFLKSFDFSNNTLISLYYNLVNLTKTQDEKYFYELIKVQEKFYKKLTPLYLYNVFVTLADFSMNKISKGDIKYKKIYFDLTKKYFKDFKTKIETGYLNPVLFSSIVRNAASLKEFEWVESFISAYSVQLEPDQIEESLNYAYADVEFSKGNFEKSLEYIYKVNPVKVSMKINSKKIQIMNFFELGYHIELNSLLDSFKHFFHREKSIGETLRKRNLPFIKYISELNHFIIKDDVEGVELLFKKIDKTEYFVQKEWIKRKITEFLNKKKKKYSLNKKPGYVLQPGSYN
;
A
#
# COMPACT_ATOMS: atom_id res chain seq x y z
N LEU A 1 -35.38 24.47 18.51
CA LEU A 1 -36.56 25.08 17.87
C LEU A 1 -37.89 24.48 18.33
N LEU A 2 -38.19 23.19 18.14
CA LEU A 2 -39.46 22.60 18.63
C LEU A 2 -39.48 22.40 20.15
N TYR A 3 -38.32 22.03 20.72
CA TYR A 3 -38.06 21.93 22.17
C TYR A 3 -38.29 23.28 22.88
N ASP A 4 -37.61 24.32 22.40
CA ASP A 4 -37.73 25.69 22.93
C ASP A 4 -39.15 26.28 22.85
N ARG A 5 -40.04 25.65 22.06
CA ARG A 5 -41.43 26.05 21.85
C ARG A 5 -42.44 25.16 22.58
N ASN A 6 -42.01 24.18 23.38
CA ASN A 6 -42.86 23.32 24.21
C ASN A 6 -43.88 22.46 23.44
N LEU A 7 -43.62 22.13 22.16
CA LEU A 7 -44.53 21.37 21.30
C LEU A 7 -44.28 19.84 21.38
N SER A 8 -44.86 19.18 22.41
CA SER A 8 -44.59 17.78 22.76
C SER A 8 -44.88 16.76 21.66
N ASP A 9 -46.04 16.84 21.00
CA ASP A 9 -46.46 15.83 20.01
C ASP A 9 -45.71 15.99 18.69
N ALA A 10 -45.43 17.23 18.29
CA ALA A 10 -44.59 17.53 17.14
C ALA A 10 -43.16 17.06 17.36
N PHE A 11 -42.62 17.20 18.58
CA PHE A 11 -41.30 16.70 18.96
C PHE A 11 -41.23 15.17 18.92
N ARG A 12 -42.23 14.45 19.45
CA ARG A 12 -42.31 12.99 19.38
C ARG A 12 -42.40 12.47 17.95
N LYS A 13 -43.26 13.06 17.11
CA LYS A 13 -43.39 12.67 15.70
C LYS A 13 -42.10 12.93 14.92
N LYS A 14 -41.40 14.04 15.21
CA LYS A 14 -40.12 14.36 14.57
C LYS A 14 -38.98 13.48 15.07
N SER A 15 -39.01 13.07 16.33
CA SER A 15 -38.06 12.11 16.93
C SER A 15 -38.04 10.78 16.18
N VAL A 16 -39.21 10.16 15.97
CA VAL A 16 -39.33 8.91 15.19
C VAL A 16 -38.82 9.07 13.75
N GLN A 17 -39.05 10.24 13.12
CA GLN A 17 -38.52 10.52 11.79
C GLN A 17 -37.00 10.65 11.78
N ILE A 18 -36.40 11.26 12.81
CA ILE A 18 -34.95 11.41 12.94
C ILE A 18 -34.30 10.05 13.17
N GLU A 19 -34.85 9.20 14.03
CA GLU A 19 -34.34 7.84 14.25
C GLU A 19 -34.33 7.03 12.97
N LYS A 20 -35.44 7.06 12.20
CA LYS A 20 -35.51 6.39 10.90
C LYS A 20 -34.48 6.93 9.90
N LEU A 21 -34.29 8.25 9.85
CA LEU A 21 -33.28 8.86 8.96
C LEU A 21 -31.85 8.50 9.37
N LEU A 22 -31.58 8.39 10.68
CA LEU A 22 -30.29 7.94 11.20
C LEU A 22 -30.05 6.47 10.81
N ASP A 23 -31.02 5.59 10.99
CA ASP A 23 -30.90 4.17 10.64
C ASP A 23 -30.64 3.91 9.15
N GLU A 24 -31.20 4.76 8.27
CA GLU A 24 -31.03 4.69 6.82
C GLU A 24 -29.78 5.42 6.31
N SER A 25 -29.06 6.14 7.18
CA SER A 25 -27.91 6.98 6.80
C SER A 25 -26.59 6.23 6.70
N PHE A 26 -25.63 6.82 5.96
CA PHE A 26 -24.24 6.39 6.03
C PHE A 26 -23.67 6.68 7.42
N HIS A 27 -22.91 5.73 7.97
CA HIS A 27 -22.23 5.92 9.23
C HIS A 27 -20.91 6.68 8.97
N HIS A 28 -20.97 8.00 9.04
CA HIS A 28 -19.79 8.89 9.12
C HIS A 28 -19.50 9.31 10.56
N ALA A 29 -18.38 9.99 10.84
CA ALA A 29 -18.06 10.41 12.20
C ALA A 29 -19.18 11.27 12.80
N GLU A 30 -19.77 12.14 11.98
CA GLU A 30 -20.88 13.01 12.32
C GLU A 30 -22.17 12.22 12.65
N TYR A 31 -22.28 10.94 12.28
CA TYR A 31 -23.46 10.14 12.59
C TYR A 31 -23.50 9.82 14.08
N TYR A 32 -22.34 9.49 14.66
CA TYR A 32 -22.20 9.20 16.08
C TYR A 32 -22.39 10.47 16.91
N GLU A 33 -21.81 11.59 16.46
CA GLU A 33 -22.03 12.92 17.05
C GLU A 33 -23.51 13.33 17.03
N LEU A 34 -24.21 13.13 15.91
CA LEU A 34 -25.63 13.45 15.79
C LEU A 34 -26.50 12.55 16.66
N ARG A 35 -26.17 11.26 16.80
CA ARG A 35 -26.87 10.35 17.72
C ARG A 35 -26.76 10.80 19.16
N PHE A 36 -25.53 11.01 19.64
CA PHE A 36 -25.29 11.49 21.00
C PHE A 36 -26.01 12.82 21.26
N LYS A 37 -25.88 13.81 20.34
CA LYS A 37 -26.58 15.10 20.45
C LYS A 37 -28.09 14.96 20.46
N TYR A 38 -28.64 13.99 19.73
CA TYR A 38 -30.07 13.71 19.71
C TYR A 38 -30.53 13.13 21.05
N THR A 39 -29.87 12.07 21.55
CA THR A 39 -30.20 11.42 22.82
C THR A 39 -30.07 12.38 23.99
N SER A 40 -29.00 13.18 24.05
CA SER A 40 -28.80 14.18 25.11
C SER A 40 -29.93 15.23 25.13
N LYS A 41 -30.37 15.71 23.95
CA LYS A 41 -31.53 16.61 23.85
C LYS A 41 -32.85 15.94 24.25
N LEU A 42 -33.05 14.68 23.88
CA LEU A 42 -34.23 13.90 24.27
C LEU A 42 -34.29 13.72 25.78
N ASN A 43 -33.16 13.36 26.41
CA ASN A 43 -33.07 13.17 27.85
C ASN A 43 -33.31 14.47 28.62
N GLY A 44 -32.78 15.60 28.15
CA GLY A 44 -33.11 16.93 28.70
C GLY A 44 -34.62 17.19 28.70
N TYR A 45 -35.29 16.92 27.57
CA TYR A 45 -36.75 17.05 27.47
C TYR A 45 -37.54 16.13 28.40
N LEU A 46 -37.11 14.88 28.57
CA LEU A 46 -37.79 13.93 29.45
C LEU A 46 -37.63 14.32 30.93
N SER A 47 -36.46 14.84 31.30
CA SER A 47 -36.18 15.30 32.66
C SER A 47 -37.11 16.43 33.10
N ASP A 48 -37.44 17.34 32.18
CA ASP A 48 -38.39 18.45 32.40
C ASP A 48 -39.86 17.99 32.50
N LYS A 49 -40.17 16.75 32.09
CA LYS A 49 -41.54 16.22 31.96
C LYS A 49 -41.84 15.04 32.89
N VAL A 50 -41.05 14.86 33.96
CA VAL A 50 -41.23 13.82 35.02
C VAL A 50 -41.02 12.38 34.54
N ASN A 51 -40.48 12.17 33.33
CA ASN A 51 -40.06 10.85 32.87
C ASN A 51 -38.59 10.63 33.23
N ILE A 52 -38.24 9.42 33.67
CA ILE A 52 -36.84 9.03 33.91
C ILE A 52 -36.13 8.97 32.55
N PRO A 53 -35.11 9.82 32.29
CA PRO A 53 -34.36 9.78 31.04
C PRO A 53 -33.45 8.55 30.96
N ASP A 54 -33.07 8.16 29.75
CA ASP A 54 -32.15 7.04 29.52
C ASP A 54 -30.70 7.54 29.52
N TYR A 55 -30.18 7.84 30.71
CA TYR A 55 -28.80 8.32 30.87
C TYR A 55 -27.76 7.26 30.49
N GLN A 56 -28.11 5.97 30.54
CA GLN A 56 -27.22 4.89 30.12
C GLN A 56 -26.99 4.94 28.61
N LYS A 57 -28.06 5.08 27.83
CA LYS A 57 -27.95 5.25 26.37
C LYS A 57 -27.14 6.50 26.00
N GLU A 58 -27.29 7.60 26.76
CA GLU A 58 -26.55 8.83 26.50
C GLU A 58 -25.04 8.66 26.69
N ILE A 59 -24.60 8.03 27.78
CA ILE A 59 -23.17 7.77 28.00
C ILE A 59 -22.62 6.74 27.01
N ASP A 60 -23.40 5.72 26.65
CA ASP A 60 -22.99 4.70 25.67
C ASP A 60 -22.76 5.33 24.29
N GLU A 61 -23.68 6.18 23.81
CA GLU A 61 -23.54 6.88 22.53
C GLU A 61 -22.38 7.89 22.53
N PHE A 62 -22.13 8.57 23.66
CA PHE A 62 -20.95 9.42 23.82
C PHE A 62 -19.64 8.62 23.72
N ILE A 63 -19.59 7.46 24.38
CA ILE A 63 -18.42 6.56 24.32
C ILE A 63 -18.19 6.09 22.88
N GLU A 64 -19.24 5.73 22.14
CA GLU A 64 -19.11 5.34 20.73
C GLU A 64 -18.52 6.48 19.88
N GLU A 65 -19.05 7.70 20.02
CA GLU A 65 -18.53 8.90 19.33
C GLU A 65 -17.05 9.14 19.66
N PHE A 66 -16.71 9.14 20.95
CA PHE A 66 -15.35 9.34 21.43
C PHE A 66 -14.37 8.32 20.82
N ILE A 67 -14.75 7.04 20.79
CA ILE A 67 -13.90 5.96 20.24
C ILE A 67 -13.71 6.13 18.73
N VAL A 68 -14.77 6.47 17.99
CA VAL A 68 -14.67 6.71 16.54
C VAL A 68 -13.70 7.85 16.25
N ILE A 69 -13.82 8.98 16.96
CA ILE A 69 -12.94 10.14 16.78
C ILE A 69 -11.50 9.78 17.14
N ILE A 70 -11.26 9.17 18.29
CA ILE A 70 -9.89 8.91 18.75
C ILE A 70 -9.20 7.87 17.85
N PHE A 71 -9.93 6.87 17.36
CA PHE A 71 -9.36 5.90 16.43
C PHE A 71 -9.07 6.47 15.04
N HIS A 72 -9.95 7.34 14.53
CA HIS A 72 -9.67 8.09 13.31
C HIS A 72 -8.34 8.86 13.45
N LEU A 73 -8.14 9.53 14.58
CA LEU A 73 -6.90 10.27 14.87
C LEU A 73 -5.69 9.33 15.02
N TYR A 74 -5.82 8.20 15.73
CA TYR A 74 -4.75 7.21 15.84
C TYR A 74 -4.33 6.66 14.48
N HIS A 75 -5.28 6.29 13.63
CA HIS A 75 -4.98 5.79 12.28
C HIS A 75 -4.23 6.85 11.47
N ARG A 76 -4.70 8.10 11.49
CA ARG A 76 -4.04 9.22 10.81
C ARG A 76 -2.60 9.42 11.29
N LEU A 77 -2.38 9.46 12.61
CA LEU A 77 -1.05 9.62 13.19
C LEU A 77 -0.11 8.47 12.81
N LEU A 78 -0.60 7.23 12.86
CA LEU A 78 0.17 6.04 12.49
C LEU A 78 0.54 6.03 10.99
N VAL A 79 -0.41 6.36 10.11
CA VAL A 79 -0.15 6.47 8.66
C VAL A 79 0.87 7.57 8.40
N THR A 80 0.73 8.76 9.01
CA THR A 80 1.70 9.83 8.87
C THR A 80 3.08 9.41 9.37
N GLN A 81 3.20 8.77 10.53
CA GLN A 81 4.46 8.25 11.07
C GLN A 81 5.14 7.21 10.17
N ASN A 82 4.37 6.45 9.39
CA ASN A 82 4.96 5.53 8.40
C ASN A 82 5.55 6.26 7.18
N ILE A 83 5.09 7.48 6.90
CA ILE A 83 5.54 8.31 5.77
C ILE A 83 6.68 9.24 6.19
N VAL A 84 6.57 9.85 7.36
CA VAL A 84 7.53 10.83 7.88
C VAL A 84 8.38 10.24 9.00
N ASN A 85 9.62 10.68 9.16
CA ASN A 85 10.50 10.18 10.23
C ASN A 85 10.21 10.86 11.59
N VAL A 86 8.94 10.85 12.02
CA VAL A 86 8.47 11.46 13.28
C VAL A 86 7.67 10.43 14.06
N SER A 87 8.03 10.23 15.32
CA SER A 87 7.23 9.42 16.25
C SER A 87 6.18 10.29 16.92
N PHE A 88 4.91 9.92 16.80
CA PHE A 88 3.83 10.58 17.52
C PHE A 88 3.52 9.87 18.84
N ASN A 89 3.12 10.65 19.85
CA ASN A 89 2.60 10.11 21.11
C ASN A 89 1.09 9.83 20.97
N LEU A 90 0.71 8.56 20.95
CA LEU A 90 -0.69 8.12 20.95
C LEU A 90 -1.24 8.10 22.38
N ARG A 91 -1.58 9.28 22.91
CA ARG A 91 -2.14 9.41 24.27
C ARG A 91 -3.41 8.57 24.41
N PHE A 92 -3.62 7.96 25.58
CA PHE A 92 -4.76 7.09 25.90
C PHE A 92 -4.87 5.79 25.09
N TYR A 93 -3.91 5.49 24.21
CA TYR A 93 -4.01 4.35 23.30
C TYR A 93 -4.24 3.03 24.05
N ASP A 94 -3.37 2.69 25.00
CA ASP A 94 -3.45 1.40 25.69
C ASP A 94 -4.74 1.29 26.53
N SER A 95 -5.17 2.38 27.18
CA SER A 95 -6.41 2.42 27.96
C SER A 95 -7.65 2.19 27.10
N VAL A 96 -7.72 2.82 25.90
CA VAL A 96 -8.86 2.65 24.98
C VAL A 96 -8.90 1.22 24.45
N PHE A 97 -7.75 0.65 24.07
CA PHE A 97 -7.68 -0.73 23.59
C PHE A 97 -7.98 -1.75 24.69
N GLU A 98 -7.62 -1.48 25.95
CA GLU A 98 -7.99 -2.32 27.09
C GLU A 98 -9.50 -2.30 27.33
N PHE A 99 -10.12 -1.11 27.33
CA PHE A 99 -11.57 -0.95 27.46
C PHE A 99 -12.34 -1.75 26.40
N LEU A 100 -11.84 -1.73 25.15
CA LEU A 100 -12.47 -2.42 24.03
C LEU A 100 -12.43 -3.96 24.13
N LYS A 101 -11.62 -4.54 25.03
CA LYS A 101 -11.66 -6.00 25.27
C LYS A 101 -12.96 -6.46 25.93
N SER A 102 -13.60 -5.59 26.71
CA SER A 102 -14.87 -5.86 27.39
C SER A 102 -16.11 -5.27 26.69
N PHE A 103 -15.90 -4.49 25.62
CA PHE A 103 -16.97 -3.79 24.90
C PHE A 103 -17.31 -4.54 23.60
N ASP A 104 -18.56 -4.96 23.40
CA ASP A 104 -18.98 -5.59 22.14
C ASP A 104 -19.30 -4.52 21.09
N PHE A 105 -18.31 -4.21 20.25
CA PHE A 105 -18.46 -3.30 19.11
C PHE A 105 -18.65 -4.02 17.78
N SER A 106 -18.91 -5.33 17.77
CA SER A 106 -18.95 -6.14 16.54
C SER A 106 -20.00 -5.66 15.53
N ASN A 107 -21.06 -5.02 16.02
CA ASN A 107 -22.14 -4.43 15.21
C ASN A 107 -22.01 -2.91 15.03
N ASN A 108 -21.03 -2.28 15.66
CA ASN A 108 -20.72 -0.88 15.46
C ASN A 108 -19.82 -0.71 14.22
N THR A 109 -20.36 -0.08 13.18
CA THR A 109 -19.73 0.09 11.87
C THR A 109 -18.33 0.70 11.94
N LEU A 110 -18.21 1.95 12.44
CA LEU A 110 -16.94 2.68 12.39
C LEU A 110 -15.95 2.24 13.46
N ILE A 111 -16.41 1.81 14.65
CA ILE A 111 -15.49 1.26 15.66
C ILE A 111 -14.85 -0.03 15.13
N SER A 112 -15.64 -0.96 14.59
CA SER A 112 -15.12 -2.19 13.97
C SER A 112 -14.13 -1.89 12.84
N LEU A 113 -14.47 -0.94 11.96
CA LEU A 113 -13.61 -0.55 10.85
C LEU A 113 -12.27 0.02 11.33
N TYR A 114 -12.34 1.03 12.19
CA TYR A 114 -11.15 1.73 12.65
C TYR A 114 -10.29 0.90 13.59
N TYR A 115 -10.88 0.03 14.41
CA TYR A 115 -10.13 -0.93 15.22
C TYR A 115 -9.18 -1.76 14.35
N ASN A 116 -9.69 -2.29 13.23
CA ASN A 116 -8.90 -3.08 12.30
C ASN A 116 -7.89 -2.23 11.52
N LEU A 117 -8.27 -1.02 11.08
CA LEU A 117 -7.34 -0.08 10.42
C LEU A 117 -6.15 0.28 11.32
N VAL A 118 -6.41 0.66 12.58
CA VAL A 118 -5.37 1.05 13.55
C VAL A 118 -4.46 -0.13 13.84
N ASN A 119 -5.02 -1.31 14.13
CA ASN A 119 -4.24 -2.50 14.43
C ASN A 119 -3.40 -2.96 13.24
N LEU A 120 -3.96 -2.98 12.02
CA LEU A 120 -3.23 -3.37 10.83
C LEU A 120 -2.04 -2.41 10.57
N THR A 121 -2.28 -1.10 10.67
CA THR A 121 -1.22 -0.09 10.47
C THR A 121 -0.13 -0.20 11.53
N LYS A 122 -0.48 -0.41 12.81
CA LYS A 122 0.49 -0.49 13.92
C LYS A 122 1.28 -1.80 13.94
N THR A 123 0.59 -2.93 13.79
CA THR A 123 1.19 -4.26 14.03
C THR A 123 1.69 -4.93 12.77
N GLN A 124 1.12 -4.60 11.60
CA GLN A 124 1.34 -5.34 10.35
C GLN A 124 1.03 -6.85 10.48
N ASP A 125 0.09 -7.19 11.37
CA ASP A 125 -0.42 -8.55 11.53
C ASP A 125 -1.48 -8.86 10.45
N GLU A 126 -1.28 -9.99 9.77
CA GLU A 126 -2.11 -10.50 8.69
C GLU A 126 -3.54 -10.86 9.16
N LYS A 127 -3.74 -11.10 10.45
CA LYS A 127 -5.10 -11.25 11.03
C LYS A 127 -5.97 -10.04 10.73
N TYR A 128 -5.48 -8.83 11.02
CA TYR A 128 -6.27 -7.60 10.82
C TYR A 128 -6.47 -7.25 9.35
N PHE A 129 -5.61 -7.75 8.46
CA PHE A 129 -5.81 -7.62 7.01
C PHE A 129 -7.09 -8.35 6.57
N TYR A 130 -7.24 -9.62 6.97
CA TYR A 130 -8.43 -10.40 6.61
C TYR A 130 -9.68 -9.95 7.37
N GLU A 131 -9.56 -9.56 8.64
CA GLU A 131 -10.69 -9.00 9.40
C GLU A 131 -11.18 -7.68 8.80
N LEU A 132 -10.28 -6.81 8.34
CA LEU A 132 -10.66 -5.57 7.67
C LEU A 132 -11.45 -5.83 6.38
N ILE A 133 -11.08 -6.86 5.59
CA ILE A 133 -11.84 -7.28 4.41
C ILE A 133 -13.25 -7.75 4.80
N LYS A 134 -13.39 -8.53 5.86
CA LYS A 134 -14.71 -8.98 6.34
C LYS A 134 -15.57 -7.82 6.84
N VAL A 135 -14.98 -6.90 7.60
CA VAL A 135 -15.69 -5.75 8.18
C VAL A 135 -16.20 -4.80 7.09
N GLN A 136 -15.38 -4.48 6.08
CA GLN A 136 -15.87 -3.64 4.97
C GLN A 136 -17.01 -4.30 4.19
N GLU A 137 -17.01 -5.63 4.05
CA GLU A 137 -18.07 -6.35 3.34
C GLU A 137 -19.35 -6.39 4.18
N LYS A 138 -19.23 -6.65 5.49
CA LYS A 138 -20.35 -6.62 6.44
C LYS A 138 -21.06 -5.28 6.41
N PHE A 139 -20.31 -4.18 6.41
CA PHE A 139 -20.87 -2.82 6.51
C PHE A 139 -20.86 -2.04 5.20
N TYR A 140 -20.65 -2.69 4.06
CA TYR A 140 -20.48 -2.05 2.75
C TYR A 140 -21.52 -0.97 2.45
N LYS A 141 -22.81 -1.26 2.69
CA LYS A 141 -23.92 -0.33 2.43
C LYS A 141 -23.99 0.86 3.38
N LYS A 142 -23.32 0.80 4.53
CA LYS A 142 -23.29 1.84 5.57
C LYS A 142 -22.03 2.71 5.50
N LEU A 143 -21.04 2.33 4.70
CA LEU A 143 -19.78 3.06 4.56
C LEU A 143 -19.84 4.06 3.42
N THR A 144 -19.29 5.25 3.66
CA THR A 144 -19.05 6.23 2.59
C THR A 144 -17.91 5.77 1.68
N PRO A 145 -17.85 6.27 0.43
CA PRO A 145 -16.73 6.00 -0.46
C PRO A 145 -15.36 6.38 0.14
N LEU A 146 -15.27 7.46 0.94
CA LEU A 146 -14.04 7.82 1.66
C LEU A 146 -13.54 6.71 2.60
N TYR A 147 -14.43 6.08 3.38
CA TYR A 147 -14.01 4.99 4.26
C TYR A 147 -13.56 3.76 3.46
N LEU A 148 -14.27 3.44 2.37
CA LEU A 148 -13.92 2.33 1.48
C LEU A 148 -12.58 2.58 0.79
N TYR A 149 -12.29 3.83 0.41
CA TYR A 149 -10.99 4.25 -0.10
C TYR A 149 -9.89 4.08 0.96
N ASN A 150 -10.12 4.54 2.19
CA ASN A 150 -9.14 4.38 3.29
C ASN A 150 -8.82 2.91 3.59
N VAL A 151 -9.84 2.03 3.53
CA VAL A 151 -9.66 0.58 3.62
C VAL A 151 -8.80 0.08 2.47
N PHE A 152 -9.16 0.41 1.22
CA PHE A 152 -8.42 -0.01 0.05
C PHE A 152 -6.95 0.41 0.10
N VAL A 153 -6.66 1.68 0.42
CA VAL A 153 -5.29 2.19 0.54
C VAL A 153 -4.52 1.45 1.63
N THR A 154 -5.13 1.20 2.80
CA THR A 154 -4.46 0.49 3.90
C THR A 154 -4.15 -0.97 3.52
N LEU A 155 -5.08 -1.66 2.85
CA LEU A 155 -4.87 -3.03 2.35
C LEU A 155 -3.82 -3.06 1.23
N ALA A 156 -3.80 -2.06 0.35
CA ALA A 156 -2.82 -1.90 -0.71
C ALA A 156 -1.42 -1.71 -0.12
N ASP A 157 -1.26 -0.80 0.84
CA ASP A 157 0.01 -0.55 1.52
C ASP A 157 0.55 -1.79 2.24
N PHE A 158 -0.32 -2.51 2.96
CA PHE A 158 0.04 -3.77 3.59
C PHE A 158 0.51 -4.81 2.56
N SER A 159 -0.25 -4.97 1.48
CA SER A 159 0.09 -5.92 0.41
C SER A 159 1.42 -5.55 -0.24
N MET A 160 1.64 -4.27 -0.52
CA MET A 160 2.91 -3.76 -1.05
C MET A 160 4.06 -4.04 -0.09
N ASN A 161 3.88 -3.87 1.22
CA ASN A 161 4.89 -4.23 2.21
C ASN A 161 5.21 -5.74 2.19
N LYS A 162 4.21 -6.61 2.10
CA LYS A 162 4.38 -8.07 1.99
C LYS A 162 5.10 -8.48 0.69
N ILE A 163 4.69 -7.92 -0.45
CA ILE A 163 5.36 -8.12 -1.76
C ILE A 163 6.82 -7.71 -1.66
N SER A 164 7.07 -6.56 -1.01
CA SER A 164 8.41 -6.05 -0.78
C SER A 164 9.24 -7.09 -0.03
N LYS A 165 8.74 -7.63 1.08
CA LYS A 165 9.40 -8.68 1.88
C LYS A 165 9.52 -10.06 1.19
N GLY A 166 9.11 -10.18 -0.07
CA GLY A 166 9.25 -11.39 -0.89
C GLY A 166 8.02 -12.31 -0.87
N ASP A 167 6.93 -11.92 -0.19
CA ASP A 167 5.71 -12.71 -0.18
C ASP A 167 4.87 -12.43 -1.44
N ILE A 168 5.26 -13.11 -2.53
CA ILE A 168 4.72 -12.86 -3.88
C ILE A 168 3.22 -13.18 -4.01
N LYS A 169 2.63 -13.96 -3.10
CA LYS A 169 1.18 -14.27 -3.12
C LYS A 169 0.35 -12.98 -3.06
N TYR A 170 0.87 -11.96 -2.37
CA TYR A 170 0.22 -10.67 -2.21
C TYR A 170 0.16 -9.85 -3.50
N LYS A 171 0.94 -10.18 -4.55
CA LYS A 171 0.77 -9.54 -5.86
C LYS A 171 -0.62 -9.79 -6.41
N LYS A 172 -1.04 -11.06 -6.41
CA LYS A 172 -2.35 -11.46 -6.92
C LYS A 172 -3.48 -10.95 -6.03
N ILE A 173 -3.33 -11.09 -4.70
CA ILE A 173 -4.30 -10.56 -3.73
C ILE A 173 -4.50 -9.05 -3.93
N TYR A 174 -3.42 -8.27 -4.02
CA TYR A 174 -3.50 -6.84 -4.24
C TYR A 174 -4.18 -6.49 -5.56
N PHE A 175 -3.86 -7.21 -6.63
CA PHE A 175 -4.50 -7.02 -7.93
C PHE A 175 -6.01 -7.29 -7.88
N ASP A 176 -6.43 -8.38 -7.24
CA ASP A 176 -7.84 -8.75 -7.15
C ASP A 176 -8.63 -7.75 -6.28
N LEU A 177 -8.03 -7.28 -5.16
CA LEU A 177 -8.59 -6.19 -4.35
C LEU A 177 -8.74 -4.90 -5.16
N THR A 178 -7.73 -4.54 -5.94
CA THR A 178 -7.75 -3.35 -6.81
C THR A 178 -8.84 -3.47 -7.87
N LYS A 179 -8.94 -4.63 -8.54
CA LYS A 179 -9.96 -4.87 -9.57
C LYS A 179 -11.37 -4.79 -8.98
N LYS A 180 -11.59 -5.35 -7.78
CA LYS A 180 -12.87 -5.24 -7.07
C LYS A 180 -13.19 -3.77 -6.75
N TYR A 181 -12.25 -3.06 -6.11
CA TYR A 181 -12.43 -1.66 -5.74
C TYR A 181 -12.78 -0.78 -6.95
N PHE A 182 -11.96 -0.79 -8.00
CA PHE A 182 -12.19 0.07 -9.17
C PHE A 182 -13.35 -0.39 -10.06
N LYS A 183 -13.86 -1.62 -9.90
CA LYS A 183 -15.11 -2.05 -10.53
C LYS A 183 -16.32 -1.46 -9.80
N ASP A 184 -16.30 -1.47 -8.49
CA ASP A 184 -17.44 -1.08 -7.64
C ASP A 184 -17.50 0.45 -7.42
N PHE A 185 -16.34 1.13 -7.46
CA PHE A 185 -16.20 2.56 -7.13
C PHE A 185 -15.72 3.43 -8.30
N LYS A 186 -16.12 3.08 -9.54
CA LYS A 186 -15.66 3.67 -10.82
C LYS A 186 -15.55 5.21 -10.92
N THR A 187 -16.13 5.98 -10.01
CA THR A 187 -16.37 7.42 -10.21
C THR A 187 -16.11 8.34 -9.01
N LYS A 188 -15.66 7.86 -7.85
CA LYS A 188 -15.54 8.72 -6.66
C LYS A 188 -14.24 8.55 -5.91
N ILE A 189 -13.22 9.31 -6.33
CA ILE A 189 -12.13 9.67 -5.44
C ILE A 189 -12.59 10.87 -4.63
N GLU A 190 -13.17 10.62 -3.46
CA GLU A 190 -13.68 11.70 -2.58
C GLU A 190 -12.56 12.61 -2.07
N THR A 191 -11.30 12.18 -2.15
CA THR A 191 -10.13 13.00 -1.82
C THR A 191 -9.74 14.00 -2.93
N GLY A 192 -10.51 14.08 -4.02
CA GLY A 192 -10.26 14.95 -5.17
C GLY A 192 -9.46 14.26 -6.26
N TYR A 193 -8.19 13.95 -5.97
CA TYR A 193 -7.27 13.35 -6.94
C TYR A 193 -6.77 11.97 -6.50
N LEU A 194 -6.56 11.09 -7.48
CA LEU A 194 -5.87 9.83 -7.28
C LEU A 194 -4.43 10.10 -6.87
N ASN A 195 -3.99 9.45 -5.81
CA ASN A 195 -2.60 9.57 -5.40
C ASN A 195 -1.68 8.94 -6.49
N PRO A 196 -0.69 9.68 -7.03
CA PRO A 196 0.21 9.16 -8.07
C PRO A 196 1.02 7.94 -7.66
N VAL A 197 1.38 7.83 -6.38
CA VAL A 197 2.13 6.69 -5.84
C VAL A 197 1.27 5.45 -5.84
N LEU A 198 -0.01 5.58 -5.45
CA LEU A 198 -0.99 4.50 -5.52
C LEU A 198 -1.24 4.08 -6.98
N PHE A 199 -1.52 5.05 -7.86
CA PHE A 199 -1.70 4.81 -9.31
C PHE A 199 -0.53 4.02 -9.90
N SER A 200 0.70 4.49 -9.68
CA SER A 200 1.91 3.84 -10.18
C SER A 200 2.11 2.44 -9.59
N SER A 201 1.77 2.25 -8.31
CA SER A 201 1.90 0.95 -7.64
C SER A 201 0.89 -0.07 -8.18
N ILE A 202 -0.34 0.37 -8.48
CA ILE A 202 -1.36 -0.46 -9.15
C ILE A 202 -0.86 -0.90 -10.51
N VAL A 203 -0.45 0.06 -11.35
CA VAL A 203 0.06 -0.20 -12.71
C VAL A 203 1.22 -1.18 -12.66
N ARG A 204 2.24 -0.93 -11.83
CA ARG A 204 3.41 -1.79 -11.70
C ARG A 204 3.03 -3.20 -11.26
N ASN A 205 2.18 -3.34 -10.24
CA ASN A 205 1.81 -4.66 -9.73
C ASN A 205 1.10 -5.49 -10.82
N ALA A 206 0.10 -4.91 -11.48
CA ALA A 206 -0.65 -5.54 -12.54
C ALA A 206 0.23 -5.85 -13.78
N ALA A 207 1.10 -4.93 -14.19
CA ALA A 207 2.07 -5.16 -15.25
C ALA A 207 3.04 -6.30 -14.90
N SER A 208 3.48 -6.41 -13.64
CA SER A 208 4.34 -7.51 -13.19
C SER A 208 3.65 -8.88 -13.18
N LEU A 209 2.31 -8.89 -13.15
CA LEU A 209 1.48 -10.09 -13.32
C LEU A 209 1.13 -10.35 -14.79
N LYS A 210 1.63 -9.51 -15.72
CA LYS A 210 1.37 -9.56 -17.17
C LYS A 210 -0.09 -9.30 -17.54
N GLU A 211 -0.84 -8.60 -16.70
CA GLU A 211 -2.24 -8.22 -16.92
C GLU A 211 -2.31 -6.95 -17.80
N PHE A 212 -1.66 -6.97 -18.97
CA PHE A 212 -1.39 -5.76 -19.77
C PHE A 212 -2.65 -5.07 -20.29
N GLU A 213 -3.63 -5.82 -20.78
CA GLU A 213 -4.90 -5.26 -21.27
C GLU A 213 -5.67 -4.52 -20.16
N TRP A 214 -5.66 -5.09 -18.96
CA TRP A 214 -6.28 -4.45 -17.79
C TRP A 214 -5.53 -3.18 -17.42
N VAL A 215 -4.19 -3.20 -17.45
CA VAL A 215 -3.36 -2.03 -17.14
C VAL A 215 -3.62 -0.88 -18.12
N GLU A 216 -3.68 -1.17 -19.42
CA GLU A 216 -3.96 -0.16 -20.44
C GLU A 216 -5.35 0.47 -20.23
N SER A 217 -6.35 -0.37 -19.93
CA SER A 217 -7.71 0.09 -19.59
C SER A 217 -7.72 0.95 -18.32
N PHE A 218 -6.96 0.56 -17.29
CA PHE A 218 -6.85 1.29 -16.03
C PHE A 218 -6.17 2.65 -16.21
N ILE A 219 -5.04 2.69 -16.93
CA ILE A 219 -4.32 3.94 -17.22
C ILE A 219 -5.25 4.90 -17.97
N SER A 220 -5.93 4.43 -19.02
CA SER A 220 -6.86 5.26 -19.81
C SER A 220 -8.01 5.81 -18.96
N ALA A 221 -8.61 4.99 -18.09
CA ALA A 221 -9.77 5.38 -17.29
C ALA A 221 -9.43 6.29 -16.09
N TYR A 222 -8.26 6.13 -15.46
CA TYR A 222 -7.97 6.74 -14.16
C TYR A 222 -6.83 7.77 -14.16
N SER A 223 -6.04 7.87 -15.23
CA SER A 223 -5.00 8.92 -15.33
C SER A 223 -5.58 10.34 -15.31
N VAL A 224 -6.78 10.53 -15.86
CA VAL A 224 -7.51 11.81 -15.83
C VAL A 224 -7.93 12.24 -14.42
N GLN A 225 -7.83 11.34 -13.43
CA GLN A 225 -8.15 11.63 -12.04
C GLN A 225 -6.91 11.97 -11.21
N LEU A 226 -5.72 12.02 -11.81
CA LEU A 226 -4.51 12.53 -11.16
C LEU A 226 -4.55 14.06 -11.11
N GLU A 227 -3.73 14.66 -10.26
CA GLU A 227 -3.53 16.12 -10.25
C GLU A 227 -3.05 16.57 -11.65
N PRO A 228 -3.64 17.63 -12.26
CA PRO A 228 -3.35 18.01 -13.64
C PRO A 228 -1.86 18.24 -13.94
N ASP A 229 -1.12 18.75 -12.96
CA ASP A 229 0.33 19.02 -13.02
C ASP A 229 1.20 17.77 -12.80
N GLN A 230 0.59 16.61 -12.53
CA GLN A 230 1.28 15.33 -12.30
C GLN A 230 0.86 14.24 -13.29
N ILE A 231 -0.09 14.52 -14.20
CA ILE A 231 -0.58 13.55 -15.18
C ILE A 231 0.57 13.06 -16.07
N GLU A 232 1.33 13.98 -16.67
CA GLU A 232 2.38 13.64 -17.64
C GLU A 232 3.49 12.78 -17.00
N GLU A 233 3.99 13.19 -15.84
CA GLU A 233 5.03 12.47 -15.11
C GLU A 233 4.54 11.10 -14.66
N SER A 234 3.31 11.01 -14.17
CA SER A 234 2.71 9.75 -13.73
C SER A 234 2.47 8.79 -14.89
N LEU A 235 2.04 9.30 -16.04
CA LEU A 235 1.86 8.51 -17.26
C LEU A 235 3.20 7.99 -17.79
N ASN A 236 4.20 8.87 -17.93
CA ASN A 236 5.55 8.46 -18.35
C ASN A 236 6.13 7.41 -17.40
N TYR A 237 5.95 7.59 -16.09
CA TYR A 237 6.39 6.63 -15.10
C TYR A 237 5.63 5.28 -15.19
N ALA A 238 4.31 5.32 -15.36
CA ALA A 238 3.46 4.15 -15.54
C ALA A 238 3.82 3.36 -16.81
N TYR A 239 3.96 4.05 -17.96
CA TYR A 239 4.35 3.40 -19.20
C TYR A 239 5.78 2.84 -19.14
N ALA A 240 6.71 3.50 -18.44
CA ALA A 240 8.04 2.93 -18.21
C ALA A 240 7.96 1.58 -17.46
N ASP A 241 7.13 1.48 -16.42
CA ASP A 241 6.89 0.22 -15.67
C ASP A 241 6.22 -0.86 -16.55
N VAL A 242 5.27 -0.47 -17.42
CA VAL A 242 4.60 -1.38 -18.36
C VAL A 242 5.57 -1.93 -19.39
N GLU A 243 6.32 -1.07 -20.08
CA GLU A 243 7.29 -1.47 -21.10
C GLU A 243 8.42 -2.31 -20.50
N PHE A 244 8.89 -1.96 -19.29
CA PHE A 244 9.84 -2.79 -18.54
C PHE A 244 9.29 -4.21 -18.32
N SER A 245 8.02 -4.31 -17.92
CA SER A 245 7.37 -5.59 -17.65
C SER A 245 7.10 -6.42 -18.92
N LYS A 246 6.91 -5.75 -20.07
CA LYS A 246 6.84 -6.37 -21.40
C LYS A 246 8.21 -6.84 -21.90
N GLY A 247 9.31 -6.35 -21.32
CA GLY A 247 10.68 -6.62 -21.76
C GLY A 247 11.20 -5.63 -22.81
N ASN A 248 10.48 -4.53 -23.05
CA ASN A 248 10.85 -3.47 -23.99
C ASN A 248 11.70 -2.41 -23.28
N PHE A 249 12.93 -2.76 -22.93
CA PHE A 249 13.76 -1.96 -22.02
C PHE A 249 14.20 -0.60 -22.59
N GLU A 250 14.46 -0.52 -23.90
CA GLU A 250 14.79 0.75 -24.59
C GLU A 250 13.60 1.70 -24.54
N LYS A 251 12.40 1.20 -24.85
CA LYS A 251 11.17 2.00 -24.78
C LYS A 251 10.83 2.41 -23.35
N SER A 252 11.11 1.54 -22.37
CA SER A 252 11.02 1.90 -20.95
C SER A 252 11.96 3.05 -20.59
N LEU A 253 13.19 3.08 -21.13
CA LEU A 253 14.11 4.20 -20.96
C LEU A 253 13.60 5.49 -21.61
N GLU A 254 13.04 5.41 -22.82
CA GLU A 254 12.46 6.59 -23.49
C GLU A 254 11.38 7.27 -22.63
N TYR A 255 10.51 6.49 -21.99
CA TYR A 255 9.51 7.02 -21.07
C TYR A 255 10.14 7.57 -19.78
N ILE A 256 11.07 6.84 -19.16
CA ILE A 256 11.63 7.28 -17.88
C ILE A 256 12.50 8.53 -18.00
N TYR A 257 13.08 8.81 -19.17
CA TYR A 257 13.82 10.06 -19.43
C TYR A 257 12.92 11.29 -19.56
N LYS A 258 11.64 11.10 -19.86
CA LYS A 258 10.64 12.19 -19.89
C LYS A 258 10.10 12.53 -18.50
N VAL A 259 10.35 11.69 -17.50
CA VAL A 259 9.90 11.96 -16.12
C VAL A 259 10.76 13.05 -15.49
N ASN A 260 10.14 14.18 -15.14
CA ASN A 260 10.77 15.26 -14.37
C ASN A 260 10.34 15.18 -12.90
N PRO A 261 11.11 14.50 -12.02
CA PRO A 261 10.64 14.19 -10.67
C PRO A 261 10.66 15.43 -9.77
N VAL A 262 9.48 15.89 -9.36
CA VAL A 262 9.31 16.98 -8.38
C VAL A 262 9.66 16.51 -6.96
N LYS A 263 9.31 15.27 -6.61
CA LYS A 263 9.53 14.70 -5.27
C LYS A 263 10.78 13.81 -5.23
N VAL A 264 11.51 13.85 -4.12
CA VAL A 264 12.71 13.01 -3.88
C VAL A 264 12.41 11.52 -4.05
N SER A 265 11.24 11.07 -3.60
CA SER A 265 10.79 9.68 -3.77
C SER A 265 10.63 9.28 -5.24
N MET A 266 10.06 10.16 -6.08
CA MET A 266 9.96 9.94 -7.52
C MET A 266 11.34 9.85 -8.16
N LYS A 267 12.27 10.73 -7.78
CA LYS A 267 13.66 10.70 -8.30
C LYS A 267 14.37 9.39 -7.97
N ILE A 268 14.22 8.89 -6.74
CA ILE A 268 14.75 7.58 -6.33
C ILE A 268 14.15 6.47 -7.18
N ASN A 269 12.83 6.52 -7.37
CA ASN A 269 12.07 5.53 -8.11
C ASN A 269 12.41 5.50 -9.61
N SER A 270 12.57 6.65 -10.27
CA SER A 270 12.99 6.73 -11.68
C SER A 270 14.40 6.21 -11.88
N LYS A 271 15.35 6.55 -10.99
CA LYS A 271 16.72 6.03 -11.05
C LYS A 271 16.77 4.50 -10.92
N LYS A 272 15.89 3.90 -10.10
CA LYS A 272 15.81 2.42 -10.01
C LYS A 272 15.38 1.78 -11.33
N ILE A 273 14.36 2.34 -12.01
CA ILE A 273 13.92 1.84 -13.32
C ILE A 273 15.04 1.98 -14.34
N GLN A 274 15.74 3.12 -14.37
CA GLN A 274 16.92 3.33 -15.24
C GLN A 274 18.03 2.30 -14.97
N ILE A 275 18.38 2.05 -13.71
CA ILE A 275 19.35 1.04 -13.30
C ILE A 275 18.94 -0.35 -13.80
N MET A 276 17.67 -0.71 -13.59
CA MET A 276 17.15 -2.00 -14.02
C MET A 276 17.19 -2.13 -15.55
N ASN A 277 16.79 -1.09 -16.29
CA ASN A 277 16.88 -1.07 -17.76
C ASN A 277 18.32 -1.21 -18.26
N PHE A 278 19.26 -0.42 -17.75
CA PHE A 278 20.67 -0.52 -18.17
C PHE A 278 21.25 -1.90 -17.88
N PHE A 279 20.87 -2.52 -16.77
CA PHE A 279 21.27 -3.89 -16.48
C PHE A 279 20.71 -4.90 -17.48
N GLU A 280 19.42 -4.82 -17.81
CA GLU A 280 18.78 -5.74 -18.76
C GLU A 280 19.32 -5.57 -20.19
N LEU A 281 19.69 -4.34 -20.56
CA LEU A 281 20.30 -3.98 -21.85
C LEU A 281 21.80 -4.31 -21.95
N GLY A 282 22.47 -4.62 -20.84
CA GLY A 282 23.92 -4.81 -20.82
C GLY A 282 24.72 -3.50 -21.00
N TYR A 283 24.11 -2.35 -20.71
CA TYR A 283 24.75 -1.02 -20.76
C TYR A 283 25.60 -0.80 -19.50
N HIS A 284 26.70 -1.56 -19.41
CA HIS A 284 27.50 -1.70 -18.20
C HIS A 284 28.20 -0.39 -17.76
N ILE A 285 28.61 0.45 -18.71
CA ILE A 285 29.32 1.71 -18.43
C ILE A 285 28.34 2.73 -17.84
N GLU A 286 27.19 2.90 -18.50
CA GLU A 286 26.09 3.76 -18.09
C GLU A 286 25.53 3.34 -16.73
N LEU A 287 25.36 2.03 -16.54
CA LEU A 287 24.94 1.46 -15.27
C LEU A 287 25.90 1.84 -14.13
N ASN A 288 27.21 1.65 -14.31
CA ASN A 288 28.20 1.96 -13.27
C ASN A 288 28.23 3.46 -12.95
N SER A 289 28.18 4.31 -13.97
CA SER A 289 28.09 5.78 -13.80
C SER A 289 26.82 6.20 -13.03
N LEU A 290 25.68 5.60 -13.38
CA LEU A 290 24.42 5.87 -12.70
C LEU A 290 24.44 5.39 -11.24
N LEU A 291 24.98 4.20 -10.96
CA LEU A 291 25.08 3.66 -9.59
C LEU A 291 25.94 4.55 -8.70
N ASP A 292 27.09 5.02 -9.20
CA ASP A 292 27.99 5.89 -8.46
C ASP A 292 27.35 7.25 -8.16
N SER A 293 26.79 7.91 -9.17
CA SER A 293 26.06 9.17 -8.98
C SER A 293 24.86 9.01 -8.04
N PHE A 294 24.18 7.86 -8.06
CA PHE A 294 23.04 7.59 -7.19
C PHE A 294 23.48 7.37 -5.74
N LYS A 295 24.60 6.68 -5.51
CA LYS A 295 25.23 6.57 -4.19
C LYS A 295 25.57 7.96 -3.64
N HIS A 296 26.20 8.82 -4.43
CA HIS A 296 26.51 10.20 -4.02
C HIS A 296 25.25 11.03 -3.75
N PHE A 297 24.19 10.85 -4.54
CA PHE A 297 22.90 11.49 -4.29
C PHE A 297 22.35 11.13 -2.90
N PHE A 298 22.34 9.86 -2.51
CA PHE A 298 21.92 9.48 -1.16
C PHE A 298 22.78 10.15 -0.09
N HIS A 299 24.11 10.20 -0.23
CA HIS A 299 24.98 10.81 0.78
C HIS A 299 24.73 12.32 0.95
N ARG A 300 24.46 13.05 -0.14
CA ARG A 300 24.27 14.51 -0.12
C ARG A 300 22.86 14.93 0.29
N GLU A 301 21.84 14.18 -0.09
CA GLU A 301 20.44 14.59 0.09
C GLU A 301 19.95 14.29 1.52
N LYS A 302 20.07 15.27 2.42
CA LYS A 302 19.73 15.13 3.84
C LYS A 302 18.23 14.91 4.08
N SER A 303 17.35 15.28 3.15
CA SER A 303 15.90 15.07 3.27
C SER A 303 15.48 13.58 3.19
N ILE A 304 16.36 12.69 2.72
CA ILE A 304 16.08 11.24 2.68
C ILE A 304 16.21 10.67 4.08
N GLY A 305 15.07 10.23 4.65
CA GLY A 305 15.00 9.55 5.94
C GLY A 305 15.75 8.21 5.99
N GLU A 306 16.10 7.77 7.20
CA GLU A 306 16.93 6.59 7.45
C GLU A 306 16.32 5.30 6.87
N THR A 307 15.01 5.12 6.99
CA THR A 307 14.29 3.96 6.44
C THR A 307 14.46 3.83 4.92
N LEU A 308 14.36 4.95 4.19
CA LEU A 308 14.59 4.98 2.74
C LEU A 308 16.04 4.63 2.40
N ARG A 309 17.02 5.08 3.20
CA ARG A 309 18.44 4.75 3.01
C ARG A 309 18.71 3.27 3.21
N LYS A 310 18.27 2.71 4.35
CA LYS A 310 18.41 1.29 4.69
C LYS A 310 17.83 0.39 3.61
N ARG A 311 16.72 0.81 2.98
CA ARG A 311 16.06 0.05 1.91
C ARG A 311 16.71 0.19 0.53
N ASN A 312 17.34 1.32 0.19
CA ASN A 312 17.84 1.57 -1.18
C ASN A 312 19.37 1.40 -1.35
N LEU A 313 20.18 1.66 -0.32
CA LEU A 313 21.63 1.52 -0.42
C LEU A 313 22.09 0.07 -0.70
N PRO A 314 21.49 -0.98 -0.09
CA PRO A 314 21.84 -2.35 -0.43
C PRO A 314 21.54 -2.69 -1.90
N PHE A 315 20.47 -2.15 -2.49
CA PHE A 315 20.18 -2.33 -3.91
C PHE A 315 21.30 -1.80 -4.80
N ILE A 316 21.75 -0.56 -4.56
CA ILE A 316 22.85 0.06 -5.33
C ILE A 316 24.12 -0.77 -5.21
N LYS A 317 24.46 -1.19 -3.98
CA LYS A 317 25.63 -2.02 -3.70
C LYS A 317 25.56 -3.35 -4.44
N TYR A 318 24.47 -4.09 -4.31
CA TYR A 318 24.37 -5.44 -4.84
C TYR A 318 24.22 -5.51 -6.35
N ILE A 319 23.61 -4.49 -6.98
CA ILE A 319 23.63 -4.38 -8.44
C ILE A 319 25.02 -4.05 -8.95
N SER A 320 25.77 -3.18 -8.26
CA SER A 320 27.18 -2.90 -8.62
C SER A 320 28.05 -4.16 -8.52
N GLU A 321 27.95 -4.91 -7.41
CA GLU A 321 28.65 -6.19 -7.22
C GLU A 321 28.24 -7.22 -8.30
N LEU A 322 26.95 -7.38 -8.56
CA LEU A 322 26.44 -8.31 -9.58
C LEU A 322 26.95 -7.95 -10.98
N ASN A 323 26.87 -6.67 -11.36
CA ASN A 323 27.34 -6.19 -12.66
C ASN A 323 28.83 -6.49 -12.85
N HIS A 324 29.63 -6.26 -11.82
CA HIS A 324 31.06 -6.55 -11.82
C HIS A 324 31.36 -8.04 -12.06
N PHE A 325 30.69 -8.93 -11.32
CA PHE A 325 30.90 -10.37 -11.48
C PHE A 325 30.43 -10.88 -12.84
N ILE A 326 29.32 -10.35 -13.38
CA ILE A 326 28.83 -10.72 -14.71
C ILE A 326 29.84 -10.35 -15.79
N ILE A 327 30.41 -9.14 -15.74
CA ILE A 327 31.43 -8.67 -16.71
C ILE A 327 32.67 -9.57 -16.67
N LYS A 328 33.08 -10.01 -15.48
CA LYS A 328 34.24 -10.90 -15.28
C LYS A 328 33.96 -12.37 -15.54
N ASP A 329 32.71 -12.74 -15.84
CA ASP A 329 32.26 -14.13 -15.90
C ASP A 329 32.55 -14.94 -14.62
N ASP A 330 32.46 -14.29 -13.46
CA ASP A 330 32.78 -14.87 -12.15
C ASP A 330 31.55 -15.59 -11.55
N VAL A 331 31.42 -16.88 -11.86
CA VAL A 331 30.30 -17.73 -11.38
C VAL A 331 30.33 -17.88 -9.85
N GLU A 332 31.51 -18.07 -9.26
CA GLU A 332 31.65 -18.26 -7.81
C GLU A 332 31.27 -16.99 -7.04
N GLY A 333 31.73 -15.83 -7.51
CA GLY A 333 31.35 -14.52 -6.97
C GLY A 333 29.84 -14.29 -7.00
N VAL A 334 29.17 -14.68 -8.10
CA VAL A 334 27.69 -14.61 -8.20
C VAL A 334 27.00 -15.55 -7.22
N GLU A 335 27.48 -16.77 -7.02
CA GLU A 335 26.91 -17.71 -6.04
C GLU A 335 27.08 -17.24 -4.60
N LEU A 336 28.25 -16.68 -4.26
CA LEU A 336 28.50 -16.07 -2.95
C LEU A 336 27.61 -14.85 -2.73
N LEU A 337 27.42 -14.02 -3.76
CA LEU A 337 26.52 -12.88 -3.73
C LEU A 337 25.07 -13.31 -3.46
N PHE A 338 24.61 -14.42 -4.08
CA PHE A 338 23.28 -14.96 -3.82
C PHE A 338 23.08 -15.31 -2.34
N LYS A 339 24.01 -16.05 -1.75
CA LYS A 339 23.98 -16.43 -0.31
C LYS A 339 23.97 -15.20 0.60
N LYS A 340 24.74 -14.17 0.24
CA LYS A 340 24.80 -12.89 0.98
C LYS A 340 23.48 -12.13 0.90
N ILE A 341 22.89 -12.00 -0.29
CA ILE A 341 21.60 -11.33 -0.50
C ILE A 341 20.49 -12.06 0.26
N ASP A 342 20.48 -13.38 0.22
CA ASP A 342 19.44 -14.18 0.87
C ASP A 342 19.35 -13.90 2.37
N LYS A 343 20.52 -13.85 3.04
CA LYS A 343 20.67 -13.53 4.47
C LYS A 343 20.51 -12.04 4.81
N THR A 344 20.59 -11.14 3.84
CA THR A 344 20.43 -9.70 4.11
C THR A 344 18.95 -9.41 4.41
N GLU A 345 18.69 -8.53 5.39
CA GLU A 345 17.35 -7.98 5.61
C GLU A 345 16.74 -7.41 4.31
N TYR A 346 15.42 -7.22 4.31
CA TYR A 346 14.73 -6.73 3.14
C TYR A 346 15.29 -5.39 2.62
N PHE A 347 15.48 -5.31 1.31
CA PHE A 347 15.85 -4.10 0.58
C PHE A 347 15.14 -4.05 -0.79
N VAL A 348 15.04 -2.86 -1.38
CA VAL A 348 14.28 -2.67 -2.62
C VAL A 348 14.78 -3.57 -3.76
N GLN A 349 13.85 -4.17 -4.50
CA GLN A 349 14.15 -5.04 -5.64
C GLN A 349 14.98 -6.30 -5.31
N LYS A 350 15.08 -6.72 -4.04
CA LYS A 350 15.79 -7.95 -3.64
C LYS A 350 15.44 -9.17 -4.51
N GLU A 351 14.14 -9.42 -4.69
CA GLU A 351 13.67 -10.56 -5.50
C GLU A 351 14.01 -10.43 -7.00
N TRP A 352 14.03 -9.21 -7.54
CA TRP A 352 14.48 -8.99 -8.90
C TRP A 352 15.97 -9.32 -9.06
N ILE A 353 16.84 -8.90 -8.12
CA ILE A 353 18.26 -9.26 -8.13
C ILE A 353 18.44 -10.78 -8.05
N LYS A 354 17.74 -11.45 -7.12
CA LYS A 354 17.79 -12.92 -6.97
C LYS A 354 17.42 -13.63 -8.27
N ARG A 355 16.40 -13.12 -8.97
CA ARG A 355 16.01 -13.65 -10.29
C ARG A 355 17.12 -13.46 -11.33
N LYS A 356 17.72 -12.26 -11.42
CA LYS A 356 18.83 -11.99 -12.36
C LYS A 356 20.05 -12.88 -12.10
N ILE A 357 20.41 -13.09 -10.84
CA ILE A 357 21.46 -14.06 -10.45
C ILE A 357 21.11 -15.46 -10.95
N THR A 358 19.88 -15.92 -10.69
CA THR A 358 19.42 -17.24 -11.12
C THR A 358 19.45 -17.41 -12.64
N GLU A 359 19.00 -16.40 -13.38
CA GLU A 359 19.06 -16.37 -14.85
C GLU A 359 20.50 -16.50 -15.36
N PHE A 360 21.46 -15.75 -14.77
CA PHE A 360 22.88 -15.83 -15.12
C PHE A 360 23.45 -17.23 -14.87
N LEU A 361 23.27 -17.77 -13.66
CA LEU A 361 23.76 -19.11 -13.30
C LEU A 361 23.18 -20.20 -14.20
N ASN A 362 21.88 -20.11 -14.55
CA ASN A 362 21.23 -21.05 -15.45
C ASN A 362 21.78 -20.95 -16.88
N LYS A 363 22.02 -19.74 -17.39
CA LYS A 363 22.67 -19.54 -18.71
C LYS A 363 24.06 -20.17 -18.74
N LYS A 364 24.85 -20.04 -17.66
CA LYS A 364 26.18 -20.64 -17.55
C LYS A 364 26.10 -22.17 -17.50
N LYS A 365 25.23 -22.75 -16.67
CA LYS A 365 25.01 -24.21 -16.62
C LYS A 365 24.65 -24.80 -17.99
N LYS A 366 23.75 -24.15 -18.75
CA LYS A 366 23.39 -24.57 -20.11
C LYS A 366 24.57 -24.50 -21.09
N LYS A 367 25.40 -23.45 -21.01
CA LYS A 367 26.63 -23.32 -21.83
C LYS A 367 27.63 -24.44 -21.53
N TYR A 368 27.82 -24.79 -20.26
CA TYR A 368 28.71 -25.89 -19.86
C TYR A 368 28.16 -27.28 -20.27
N SER A 369 26.84 -27.49 -20.24
CA SER A 369 26.24 -28.75 -20.70
C SER A 369 26.30 -28.91 -22.23
N LEU A 370 26.15 -27.82 -22.99
CA LEU A 370 26.26 -27.84 -24.46
C LEU A 370 27.70 -27.98 -24.96
N ASN A 371 28.68 -27.51 -24.19
CA ASN A 371 30.11 -27.65 -24.52
C ASN A 371 30.69 -29.03 -24.17
N LYS A 372 29.93 -29.91 -23.50
CA LYS A 372 30.25 -31.35 -23.44
C LYS A 372 29.72 -32.04 -24.69
N LYS A 373 30.46 -31.97 -25.81
CA LYS A 373 30.33 -32.98 -26.89
C LYS A 373 30.73 -34.35 -26.30
N PRO A 374 30.12 -35.47 -26.74
CA PRO A 374 30.51 -36.81 -26.29
C PRO A 374 31.89 -37.14 -26.87
N GLY A 375 32.94 -36.85 -26.10
CA GLY A 375 34.32 -37.17 -26.41
C GLY A 375 34.69 -38.53 -25.80
N TYR A 376 34.90 -39.51 -26.69
CA TYR A 376 35.66 -40.74 -26.50
C TYR A 376 35.21 -41.67 -25.36
N VAL A 377 34.41 -42.67 -25.74
CA VAL A 377 34.41 -43.97 -25.07
C VAL A 377 35.82 -44.57 -25.24
N LEU A 378 36.61 -44.56 -24.17
CA LEU A 378 37.77 -45.43 -24.07
C LEU A 378 37.28 -46.87 -24.13
N GLN A 379 37.55 -47.56 -25.24
CA GLN A 379 37.48 -49.02 -25.26
C GLN A 379 38.55 -49.56 -24.31
N PRO A 380 38.21 -50.44 -23.35
CA PRO A 380 39.23 -51.17 -22.61
C PRO A 380 39.85 -52.19 -23.57
N GLY A 381 41.16 -52.07 -23.79
CA GLY A 381 41.95 -53.11 -24.44
C GLY A 381 41.87 -54.39 -23.63
N SER A 382 41.37 -55.45 -24.26
CA SER A 382 41.45 -56.81 -23.78
C SER A 382 42.90 -57.29 -23.91
N TYR A 383 43.51 -57.56 -22.77
CA TYR A 383 44.66 -58.46 -22.66
C TYR A 383 44.24 -59.86 -23.15
N ASN A 384 44.93 -60.36 -24.17
CA ASN A 384 45.44 -61.72 -24.29
C ASN A 384 46.45 -61.79 -25.42
#